data_AF-A0A293MAH1-F1
#
_entry.id   AF-A0A293MAH1-F1
#
_cell.length_a   1.000
_cell.length_b   1.000
_cell.length_c   1.000
_cell.angle_alpha   90.00
_cell.angle_beta   90.00
_cell.angle_gamma   90.00
#
_symmetry.space_group_name_H-M   'P 1'
#
loop_
_entity.id
_entity.type
_entity.pdbx_description
1 polymer ?
#
loop_
_entity_poly.entity_id
_entity_poly.type
_entity_poly.pdbx_seq_one_letter_code
_entity_poly.pdbx_strand_id
1 'polypeptide(L)'
;MHGVSNTFSGTFCRSLAAGSISVSVFVFILVCYYNETSSPQNGRHWLRLKSAGKPVRPPEQGAHTSSPRNLNTDDEGASNFDKFDITGSDVIVFLQIQNAGADFFERHLIRDLNLEEPCSCWRQKICRCYRPRTRTTWLFSRYTLGWKCGVHPDWTELTSCVDRVLDEDEGRPVKRRYFYITILRDPVTRFRSEWHRFRQNRGWHGSRPHRSSCSSGITSDALTQPCFDGRHPANVTWDEFLSCSTNPALNRQTRMLANLGLIDACSESASGVMRPEDRDLVLLSSAKQNLHRMAFFGLAEFPKLSQSMFEATFNLSFKRQPRSHAFLRGRRYRKKHLAETMPGQVERVTAANSLDVELYNHAKELLFSRFEKLRARSPELSEDEREVMEPYSGENWADEEDMSDFVAE
;
A
#
# COMPACT_ATOMS: atom_id res chain seq x y z
N MET A 1 -77.68 -23.52 48.35
CA MET A 1 -79.08 -23.85 47.99
C MET A 1 -79.68 -22.63 47.32
N HIS A 2 -80.50 -22.83 46.28
CA HIS A 2 -81.05 -21.81 45.35
C HIS A 2 -79.99 -21.02 44.55
N GLY A 3 -80.04 -20.90 43.22
CA GLY A 3 -80.84 -21.65 42.24
C GLY A 3 -80.92 -20.94 40.87
N VAL A 4 -80.93 -21.72 39.77
CA VAL A 4 -81.46 -21.39 38.42
C VAL A 4 -80.73 -20.23 37.69
N SER A 5 -79.95 -20.36 36.61
CA SER A 5 -79.88 -21.25 35.42
C SER A 5 -80.86 -20.92 34.26
N ASN A 6 -80.45 -21.29 33.02
CA ASN A 6 -81.19 -21.24 31.72
C ASN A 6 -81.22 -19.86 31.02
N THR A 7 -81.20 -19.69 29.67
CA THR A 7 -81.16 -20.54 28.44
C THR A 7 -80.84 -19.58 27.24
N PHE A 8 -80.38 -19.92 26.01
CA PHE A 8 -80.07 -21.16 25.24
C PHE A 8 -79.00 -20.78 24.17
N SER A 9 -78.05 -21.64 23.75
CA SER A 9 -78.08 -22.65 22.65
C SER A 9 -78.47 -22.18 21.23
N GLY A 10 -77.65 -22.55 20.23
CA GLY A 10 -77.86 -22.25 18.81
C GLY A 10 -76.74 -22.81 17.90
N THR A 11 -76.86 -24.08 17.50
CA THR A 11 -75.83 -24.84 16.75
C THR A 11 -76.08 -24.85 15.23
N PHE A 12 -75.05 -25.26 14.47
CA PHE A 12 -75.10 -26.04 13.20
C PHE A 12 -74.95 -25.34 11.82
N CYS A 13 -73.80 -25.64 11.18
CA CYS A 13 -73.62 -26.13 9.80
C CYS A 13 -73.82 -25.21 8.56
N ARG A 14 -72.73 -24.96 7.79
CA ARG A 14 -72.40 -25.69 6.53
C ARG A 14 -71.12 -25.20 5.80
N SER A 15 -70.20 -26.16 5.59
CA SER A 15 -69.42 -26.47 4.38
C SER A 15 -68.57 -25.44 3.57
N LEU A 16 -67.27 -25.80 3.45
CA LEU A 16 -66.44 -25.86 2.23
C LEU A 16 -66.21 -24.61 1.35
N ALA A 17 -64.95 -24.12 1.31
CA ALA A 17 -64.11 -24.01 0.08
C ALA A 17 -62.72 -23.37 0.37
N ALA A 18 -61.82 -23.44 -0.62
CA ALA A 18 -60.64 -22.56 -0.80
C ALA A 18 -59.38 -22.76 0.07
N GLY A 19 -58.85 -23.99 0.15
CA GLY A 19 -57.40 -24.16 0.17
C GLY A 19 -56.86 -24.14 -1.27
N SER A 20 -56.29 -23.03 -1.75
CA SER A 20 -55.50 -22.91 -3.02
C SER A 20 -54.91 -21.50 -3.27
N ILE A 21 -54.39 -20.80 -2.25
CA ILE A 21 -53.87 -19.41 -2.44
C ILE A 21 -52.36 -19.26 -2.17
N SER A 22 -51.73 -20.15 -1.39
CA SER A 22 -50.34 -19.96 -0.94
C SER A 22 -49.24 -20.46 -1.90
N VAL A 23 -49.56 -20.95 -3.11
CA VAL A 23 -48.56 -21.54 -4.04
C VAL A 23 -48.35 -20.72 -5.32
N SER A 24 -49.31 -19.90 -5.77
CA SER A 24 -49.18 -19.13 -7.02
C SER A 24 -48.30 -17.88 -6.92
N VAL A 25 -48.08 -17.33 -5.72
CA VAL A 25 -47.24 -16.13 -5.55
C VAL A 25 -45.75 -16.44 -5.73
N PHE A 26 -45.31 -17.64 -5.37
CA PHE A 26 -43.89 -18.05 -5.46
C PHE A 26 -43.42 -18.37 -6.88
N VAL A 27 -44.33 -18.67 -7.82
CA VAL A 27 -43.96 -18.97 -9.22
C VAL A 27 -43.83 -17.69 -10.06
N PHE A 28 -44.62 -16.64 -9.77
CA PHE A 28 -44.54 -15.38 -10.51
C PHE A 28 -43.24 -14.59 -10.28
N ILE A 29 -42.70 -14.62 -9.05
CA ILE A 29 -41.48 -13.87 -8.70
C ILE A 29 -40.24 -14.44 -9.41
N LEU A 30 -40.19 -15.75 -9.67
CA LEU A 30 -39.06 -16.41 -10.33
C LEU A 30 -39.03 -16.19 -11.86
N VAL A 31 -40.17 -15.94 -12.50
CA VAL A 31 -40.23 -15.69 -13.96
C VAL A 31 -39.77 -14.26 -14.30
N CYS A 32 -40.06 -13.28 -13.44
CA CYS A 32 -39.59 -11.90 -13.62
C CYS A 32 -38.09 -11.70 -13.35
N TYR A 33 -37.40 -12.66 -12.73
CA TYR A 33 -35.96 -12.55 -12.42
C TYR A 33 -35.04 -13.00 -13.57
N TYR A 34 -35.57 -13.63 -14.63
CA TYR A 34 -34.77 -14.28 -15.68
C TYR A 34 -35.01 -13.81 -17.12
N ASN A 35 -35.95 -12.89 -17.35
CA ASN A 35 -36.21 -12.31 -18.67
C ASN A 35 -36.60 -10.83 -18.56
N GLU A 36 -35.67 -9.92 -18.89
CA GLU A 36 -35.95 -8.80 -19.79
C GLU A 36 -34.65 -8.11 -20.25
N THR A 37 -34.11 -8.61 -21.36
CA THR A 37 -33.43 -7.74 -22.32
C THR A 37 -34.48 -7.04 -23.18
N SER A 38 -34.07 -5.92 -23.81
CA SER A 38 -34.79 -5.12 -24.82
C SER A 38 -35.78 -4.05 -24.33
N SER A 39 -35.64 -2.88 -24.95
CA SER A 39 -36.38 -1.63 -24.71
C SER A 39 -37.68 -1.58 -25.53
N PRO A 40 -38.62 -0.70 -25.15
CA PRO A 40 -39.25 0.13 -26.18
C PRO A 40 -39.23 1.63 -25.88
N GLN A 41 -39.25 2.41 -26.97
CA GLN A 41 -39.31 3.87 -26.97
C GLN A 41 -40.76 4.37 -26.83
N ASN A 42 -40.95 5.49 -26.12
CA ASN A 42 -41.88 6.60 -26.41
C ASN A 42 -41.77 7.61 -25.25
N GLY A 43 -41.76 8.93 -25.42
CA GLY A 43 -42.14 9.72 -26.59
C GLY A 43 -43.02 10.89 -26.16
N ARG A 44 -42.46 11.91 -25.48
CA ARG A 44 -43.14 13.17 -25.17
C ARG A 44 -42.21 14.36 -25.42
N HIS A 45 -42.79 15.43 -25.94
CA HIS A 45 -42.11 16.58 -26.56
C HIS A 45 -42.46 17.88 -25.81
N TRP A 46 -41.89 19.00 -26.28
CA TRP A 46 -42.03 20.38 -25.75
C TRP A 46 -41.20 20.66 -24.48
N LEU A 47 -40.46 21.78 -24.34
CA LEU A 47 -40.29 22.95 -25.19
C LEU A 47 -38.83 23.46 -25.14
N ARG A 48 -38.40 24.18 -26.18
CA ARG A 48 -36.99 24.44 -26.52
C ARG A 48 -36.58 25.88 -26.19
N LEU A 49 -35.76 26.09 -25.17
CA LEU A 49 -34.96 27.31 -25.03
C LEU A 49 -33.55 27.07 -25.57
N LYS A 50 -33.12 27.87 -26.55
CA LYS A 50 -31.75 27.88 -27.06
C LYS A 50 -30.95 28.97 -26.36
N SER A 51 -29.79 28.63 -25.81
CA SER A 51 -28.62 29.51 -25.79
C SER A 51 -27.39 28.69 -26.15
N ALA A 52 -26.36 29.33 -26.71
CA ALA A 52 -25.35 28.67 -27.52
C ALA A 52 -24.09 28.27 -26.72
N GLY A 53 -23.70 27.01 -26.83
CA GLY A 53 -22.43 26.46 -26.38
C GLY A 53 -22.28 25.04 -26.93
N LYS A 54 -21.19 24.75 -27.64
CA LYS A 54 -20.97 23.41 -28.22
C LYS A 54 -20.75 22.39 -27.10
N PRO A 55 -21.53 21.30 -26.99
CA PRO A 55 -21.17 20.20 -26.11
C PRO A 55 -19.98 19.44 -26.73
N VAL A 56 -18.83 19.52 -26.07
CA VAL A 56 -17.75 18.54 -26.27
C VAL A 56 -18.28 17.21 -25.74
N ARG A 57 -18.24 16.15 -26.57
CA ARG A 57 -18.61 14.81 -26.11
C ARG A 57 -17.62 14.38 -25.01
N PRO A 58 -18.07 13.78 -23.90
CA PRO A 58 -17.16 13.02 -23.05
C PRO A 58 -16.47 11.95 -23.90
N PRO A 59 -15.15 11.72 -23.75
CA PRO A 59 -14.54 10.50 -24.25
C PRO A 59 -15.25 9.32 -23.60
N GLU A 60 -15.53 8.27 -24.38
CA GLU A 60 -16.02 7.01 -23.81
C GLU A 60 -15.02 6.52 -22.77
N GLN A 61 -15.48 6.32 -21.54
CA GLN A 61 -14.66 5.76 -20.47
C GLN A 61 -14.43 4.27 -20.75
N GLY A 62 -13.44 3.98 -21.59
CA GLY A 62 -12.80 2.67 -21.62
C GLY A 62 -12.20 2.41 -20.24
N ALA A 63 -12.92 1.64 -19.42
CA ALA A 63 -12.49 1.25 -18.09
C ALA A 63 -11.29 0.28 -18.19
N HIS A 64 -10.11 0.82 -18.45
CA HIS A 64 -8.84 0.12 -18.32
C HIS A 64 -8.51 -0.05 -16.84
N THR A 65 -9.23 -0.97 -16.19
CA THR A 65 -8.80 -1.53 -14.91
C THR A 65 -7.54 -2.35 -15.17
N SER A 66 -6.37 -1.72 -15.03
CA SER A 66 -5.07 -2.35 -14.96
C SER A 66 -4.95 -3.14 -13.65
N SER A 67 -5.72 -4.22 -13.55
CA SER A 67 -5.62 -5.18 -12.45
C SER A 67 -4.16 -5.65 -12.36
N PRO A 68 -3.48 -5.49 -11.21
CA PRO A 68 -2.17 -6.09 -11.03
C PRO A 68 -2.35 -7.60 -11.20
N ARG A 69 -1.71 -8.17 -12.23
CA ARG A 69 -1.79 -9.62 -12.46
C ARG A 69 -1.42 -10.33 -11.17
N ASN A 70 -2.23 -11.31 -10.77
CA ASN A 70 -1.94 -12.18 -9.63
C ASN A 70 -0.63 -12.93 -9.89
N LEU A 71 0.50 -12.37 -9.47
CA LEU A 71 1.68 -13.15 -9.14
C LEU A 71 1.39 -13.86 -7.82
N ASN A 72 0.68 -14.98 -7.88
CA ASN A 72 0.58 -15.92 -6.78
C ASN A 72 1.95 -16.58 -6.62
N THR A 73 2.81 -16.08 -5.72
CA THR A 73 4.20 -16.58 -5.61
C THR A 73 4.34 -17.91 -4.85
N ASP A 74 3.23 -18.60 -4.57
CA ASP A 74 3.19 -19.82 -3.76
C ASP A 74 2.87 -21.10 -4.53
N ASP A 75 2.43 -21.01 -5.79
CA ASP A 75 2.08 -22.21 -6.58
C ASP A 75 3.32 -22.93 -7.13
N GLU A 76 3.26 -24.27 -7.21
CA GLU A 76 4.38 -25.15 -7.56
C GLU A 76 4.69 -25.15 -9.08
N GLY A 77 4.97 -23.97 -9.62
CA GLY A 77 5.12 -23.73 -11.07
C GLY A 77 6.17 -22.68 -11.42
N ALA A 78 7.28 -22.63 -10.70
CA ALA A 78 8.34 -21.62 -10.87
C ALA A 78 9.24 -21.85 -12.10
N SER A 79 8.64 -22.04 -13.27
CA SER A 79 9.30 -22.26 -14.56
C SER A 79 9.00 -21.19 -15.62
N ASN A 80 8.27 -20.12 -15.26
CA ASN A 80 8.14 -18.89 -16.05
C ASN A 80 8.06 -17.66 -15.13
N PHE A 81 9.19 -17.30 -14.51
CA PHE A 81 9.43 -15.88 -14.24
C PHE A 81 9.64 -15.22 -15.59
N ASP A 82 8.64 -14.47 -16.07
CA ASP A 82 8.86 -13.57 -17.20
C ASP A 82 9.93 -12.56 -16.80
N LYS A 83 11.17 -12.80 -17.24
CA LYS A 83 12.35 -12.00 -16.93
C LYS A 83 12.06 -10.51 -17.15
N PHE A 84 12.48 -9.68 -16.20
CA PHE A 84 12.38 -8.22 -16.33
C PHE A 84 13.12 -7.73 -17.57
N ASP A 85 12.39 -7.09 -18.48
CA ASP A 85 12.94 -6.52 -19.71
C ASP A 85 13.07 -5.00 -19.60
N ILE A 86 14.26 -4.56 -19.19
CA ILE A 86 14.64 -3.15 -19.14
C ILE A 86 14.58 -2.47 -20.52
N THR A 87 14.77 -3.22 -21.61
CA THR A 87 14.74 -2.69 -22.99
C THR A 87 13.31 -2.57 -23.55
N GLY A 88 12.37 -3.36 -23.02
CA GLY A 88 10.96 -3.37 -23.37
C GLY A 88 10.13 -2.29 -22.68
N SER A 89 8.96 -2.65 -22.16
CA SER A 89 8.01 -1.74 -21.50
C SER A 89 7.82 -2.01 -20.00
N ASP A 90 8.68 -2.83 -19.38
CA ASP A 90 8.60 -3.17 -17.97
C ASP A 90 9.07 -2.02 -17.08
N VAL A 91 8.32 -1.71 -16.02
CA VAL A 91 8.64 -0.62 -15.09
C VAL A 91 8.68 -1.14 -13.66
N ILE A 92 9.79 -0.89 -12.97
CA ILE A 92 9.90 -1.06 -11.52
C ILE A 92 9.21 0.14 -10.87
N VAL A 93 8.31 -0.11 -9.92
CA VAL A 93 7.58 0.94 -9.18
C VAL A 93 7.97 0.86 -7.71
N PHE A 94 8.65 1.88 -7.21
CA PHE A 94 9.14 1.88 -5.83
C PHE A 94 8.19 2.60 -4.87
N LEU A 95 7.56 1.83 -3.99
CA LEU A 95 6.72 2.33 -2.90
C LEU A 95 7.61 2.70 -1.70
N GLN A 96 7.84 4.00 -1.55
CA GLN A 96 8.77 4.55 -0.55
C GLN A 96 8.08 4.82 0.80
N ILE A 97 8.15 3.84 1.72
CA ILE A 97 7.68 4.03 3.11
C ILE A 97 8.69 4.89 3.89
N GLN A 98 8.20 5.87 4.66
CA GLN A 98 9.05 6.76 5.46
C GLN A 98 9.83 6.00 6.54
N ASN A 99 11.10 6.41 6.73
CA ASN A 99 11.98 5.93 7.80
C ASN A 99 12.31 4.43 7.75
N ALA A 100 12.05 3.78 6.60
CA ALA A 100 12.26 2.35 6.39
C ALA A 100 13.59 2.01 5.69
N GLY A 101 14.49 2.97 5.46
CA GLY A 101 15.72 2.74 4.66
C GLY A 101 15.49 2.79 3.15
N ALA A 102 14.30 3.21 2.75
CA ALA A 102 13.88 3.30 1.38
C ALA A 102 14.64 4.42 0.61
N ASP A 103 14.97 5.54 1.25
CA ASP A 103 15.76 6.63 0.65
C ASP A 103 17.22 6.21 0.38
N PHE A 104 17.76 5.32 1.20
CA PHE A 104 19.08 4.72 1.02
C PHE A 104 19.07 3.69 -0.12
N PHE A 105 18.10 2.76 -0.11
CA PHE A 105 17.96 1.73 -1.14
C PHE A 105 17.71 2.34 -2.52
N GLU A 106 16.91 3.40 -2.64
CA GLU A 106 16.67 4.07 -3.93
C GLU A 106 17.95 4.67 -4.52
N ARG A 107 18.84 5.21 -3.67
CA ARG A 107 20.15 5.70 -4.14
C ARG A 107 21.02 4.57 -4.68
N HIS A 108 20.97 3.39 -4.07
CA HIS A 108 21.67 2.20 -4.55
C HIS A 108 21.08 1.71 -5.88
N LEU A 109 19.76 1.66 -5.98
CA LEU A 109 19.04 1.30 -7.21
C LEU A 109 19.43 2.18 -8.40
N ILE A 110 19.66 3.48 -8.16
CA ILE A 110 19.96 4.47 -9.20
C ILE A 110 21.45 4.57 -9.53
N ARG A 111 22.34 4.48 -8.53
CA ARG A 111 23.78 4.74 -8.70
C ARG A 111 24.60 3.46 -8.84
N ASP A 112 24.20 2.42 -8.12
CA ASP A 112 25.04 1.27 -7.86
C ASP A 112 24.61 0.03 -8.67
N LEU A 113 23.45 0.04 -9.33
CA LEU A 113 23.16 -0.97 -10.36
C LEU A 113 24.14 -0.92 -11.54
N ASN A 114 24.50 -2.11 -12.03
CA ASN A 114 25.27 -2.35 -13.23
C ASN A 114 24.32 -2.42 -14.44
N LEU A 115 24.30 -1.36 -15.25
CA LEU A 115 23.37 -1.16 -16.37
C LEU A 115 24.14 -0.80 -17.65
N GLU A 116 23.63 -1.20 -18.82
CA GLU A 116 24.16 -0.81 -20.13
C GLU A 116 24.16 0.73 -20.30
N GLU A 117 23.06 1.39 -19.90
CA GLU A 117 22.95 2.84 -19.78
C GLU A 117 22.70 3.23 -18.30
N PRO A 118 23.71 3.72 -17.57
CA PRO A 118 23.55 4.17 -16.17
C PRO A 118 22.71 5.44 -16.02
N CYS A 119 22.02 5.59 -14.88
CA CYS A 119 21.21 6.77 -14.60
C CYS A 119 22.04 8.07 -14.50
N SER A 120 21.56 9.15 -15.13
CA SER A 120 22.21 10.47 -15.12
C SER A 120 21.60 11.42 -14.07
N CYS A 121 22.31 11.65 -12.96
CA CYS A 121 21.86 12.51 -11.85
C CYS A 121 22.44 13.93 -11.93
N TRP A 122 21.58 14.96 -12.00
CA TRP A 122 22.00 16.36 -12.00
C TRP A 122 21.57 17.05 -10.69
N ARG A 123 22.55 17.56 -9.92
CA ARG A 123 22.33 18.30 -8.64
C ARG A 123 21.38 17.57 -7.65
N GLN A 124 21.52 16.25 -7.57
CA GLN A 124 20.95 15.32 -6.57
C GLN A 124 19.43 15.17 -6.43
N LYS A 125 18.59 16.08 -6.95
CA LYS A 125 17.14 16.01 -6.71
C LYS A 125 16.38 15.02 -7.60
N ILE A 126 16.74 14.93 -8.88
CA ILE A 126 16.14 14.01 -9.87
C ILE A 126 17.24 13.47 -10.79
N CYS A 127 17.12 12.19 -11.15
CA CYS A 127 18.03 11.41 -11.97
C CYS A 127 17.26 10.81 -13.16
N ARG A 128 17.87 10.86 -14.35
CA ARG A 128 17.30 10.27 -15.57
C ARG A 128 17.74 8.81 -15.68
N CYS A 129 16.86 7.88 -15.32
CA CYS A 129 17.04 6.44 -15.51
C CYS A 129 16.30 6.00 -16.77
N TYR A 130 16.92 6.21 -17.94
CA TYR A 130 16.34 5.82 -19.22
C TYR A 130 16.67 4.37 -19.59
N ARG A 131 15.84 3.79 -20.47
CA ARG A 131 16.09 2.46 -21.06
C ARG A 131 17.21 2.56 -22.10
N PRO A 132 17.96 1.47 -22.34
CA PRO A 132 18.82 1.39 -23.50
C PRO A 132 18.07 1.78 -24.79
N ARG A 133 18.65 2.66 -25.60
CA ARG A 133 18.14 3.09 -26.93
C ARG A 133 16.84 3.90 -26.95
N THR A 134 16.18 4.17 -25.81
CA THR A 134 14.96 5.01 -25.78
C THR A 134 14.99 6.03 -24.63
N ARG A 135 14.27 7.14 -24.77
CA ARG A 135 14.20 8.18 -23.72
C ARG A 135 13.04 7.99 -22.73
N THR A 136 12.51 6.77 -22.61
CA THR A 136 11.48 6.41 -21.62
C THR A 136 12.15 5.86 -20.37
N THR A 137 11.47 5.92 -19.22
CA THR A 137 12.00 5.39 -17.94
C THR A 137 11.64 3.92 -17.73
N TRP A 138 12.52 3.19 -17.03
CA TRP A 138 12.25 1.85 -16.49
C TRP A 138 11.98 1.84 -14.98
N LEU A 139 12.12 2.99 -14.31
CA LEU A 139 11.95 3.15 -12.88
C LEU A 139 10.98 4.31 -12.58
N PHE A 140 9.93 4.02 -11.84
CA PHE A 140 9.02 4.98 -11.23
C PHE A 140 9.36 5.13 -9.74
N SER A 141 9.93 6.25 -9.36
CA SER A 141 10.39 6.52 -7.99
C SER A 141 10.55 8.03 -7.71
N ARG A 142 10.81 8.40 -6.45
CA ARG A 142 11.02 9.80 -6.01
C ARG A 142 12.16 10.48 -6.75
N TYR A 143 13.32 9.82 -6.85
CA TYR A 143 14.51 10.37 -7.50
C TYR A 143 14.48 10.22 -9.03
N THR A 144 13.45 9.64 -9.66
CA THR A 144 13.34 9.53 -11.13
C THR A 144 12.28 10.45 -11.74
N LEU A 145 11.04 10.36 -11.24
CA LEU A 145 9.92 11.18 -11.72
C LEU A 145 9.44 12.21 -10.68
N GLY A 146 9.86 12.07 -9.42
CA GLY A 146 9.38 12.90 -8.32
C GLY A 146 8.04 12.41 -7.76
N TRP A 147 7.44 13.25 -6.93
CA TRP A 147 6.17 12.99 -6.24
C TRP A 147 4.93 13.18 -7.14
N LYS A 148 4.95 12.62 -8.35
CA LYS A 148 3.89 12.77 -9.37
C LYS A 148 2.55 12.19 -8.94
N CYS A 149 2.57 11.14 -8.12
CA CYS A 149 1.38 10.48 -7.58
C CYS A 149 1.07 10.88 -6.13
N GLY A 150 1.69 11.94 -5.61
CA GLY A 150 1.64 12.30 -4.20
C GLY A 150 3.00 12.17 -3.53
N VAL A 151 3.11 12.69 -2.30
CA VAL A 151 4.33 12.65 -1.49
C VAL A 151 4.28 11.41 -0.60
N HIS A 152 5.20 10.47 -0.81
CA HIS A 152 5.16 9.11 -0.25
C HIS A 152 3.82 8.41 -0.51
N PRO A 153 3.45 8.19 -1.79
CA PRO A 153 2.16 7.62 -2.14
C PRO A 153 2.07 6.16 -1.69
N ASP A 154 0.91 5.78 -1.17
CA ASP A 154 0.65 4.40 -0.75
C ASP A 154 0.31 3.47 -1.93
N TRP A 155 0.07 2.19 -1.63
CA TRP A 155 -0.33 1.19 -2.62
C TRP A 155 -1.57 1.58 -3.42
N THR A 156 -2.56 2.18 -2.78
CA THR A 156 -3.83 2.63 -3.39
C THR A 156 -3.59 3.81 -4.33
N GLU A 157 -2.79 4.78 -3.89
CA GLU A 157 -2.41 5.94 -4.69
C GLU A 157 -1.52 5.55 -5.89
N LEU A 158 -0.52 4.68 -5.71
CA LEU A 158 0.34 4.24 -6.80
C LEU A 158 -0.40 3.40 -7.84
N THR A 159 -1.18 2.41 -7.42
CA THR A 159 -1.90 1.51 -8.35
C THR A 159 -2.97 2.22 -9.18
N SER A 160 -3.52 3.33 -8.68
CA SER A 160 -4.48 4.17 -9.41
C SER A 160 -3.84 5.29 -10.25
N CYS A 161 -2.55 5.59 -10.09
CA CYS A 161 -1.91 6.78 -10.67
C CYS A 161 -0.78 6.49 -11.67
N VAL A 162 0.06 5.48 -11.43
CA VAL A 162 1.35 5.30 -12.14
C VAL A 162 1.19 5.18 -13.65
N ASP A 163 0.20 4.41 -14.11
CA ASP A 163 -0.06 4.14 -15.53
C ASP A 163 -0.34 5.43 -16.32
N ARG A 164 -1.29 6.23 -15.81
CA ARG A 164 -1.64 7.54 -16.37
C ARG A 164 -0.45 8.51 -16.36
N VAL A 165 0.33 8.56 -15.28
CA VAL A 165 1.50 9.47 -15.20
C VAL A 165 2.58 9.09 -16.20
N LEU A 166 2.81 7.81 -16.45
CA LEU A 166 3.79 7.36 -17.44
C LEU A 166 3.30 7.59 -18.88
N ASP A 167 2.00 7.45 -19.15
CA ASP A 167 1.41 7.82 -20.44
C ASP A 167 1.48 9.33 -20.71
N GLU A 168 1.30 10.16 -19.67
CA GLU A 168 1.48 11.61 -19.74
C GLU A 168 2.95 12.02 -19.97
N ASP A 169 3.92 11.34 -19.33
CA ASP A 169 5.35 11.62 -19.46
C ASP A 169 5.93 11.13 -20.81
N GLU A 170 5.49 9.96 -21.30
CA GLU A 170 5.86 9.43 -22.62
C GLU A 170 5.03 10.02 -23.78
N GLY A 171 3.97 10.77 -23.48
CA GLY A 171 3.10 11.43 -24.47
C GLY A 171 2.21 10.47 -25.28
N ARG A 172 2.07 9.21 -24.88
CA ARG A 172 1.26 8.18 -25.55
C ARG A 172 0.89 7.03 -24.60
N PRO A 173 -0.26 6.37 -24.80
CA PRO A 173 -0.57 5.11 -24.13
C PRO A 173 0.42 4.00 -24.47
N VAL A 174 0.96 3.32 -23.46
CA VAL A 174 1.80 2.13 -23.63
C VAL A 174 1.36 1.01 -22.71
N LYS A 175 1.20 -0.20 -23.26
CA LYS A 175 0.97 -1.41 -22.48
C LYS A 175 2.27 -1.80 -21.75
N ARG A 176 2.37 -1.44 -20.47
CA ARG A 176 3.51 -1.74 -19.59
C ARG A 176 3.21 -2.92 -18.66
N ARG A 177 4.25 -3.43 -17.99
CA ARG A 177 4.12 -4.33 -16.83
C ARG A 177 4.76 -3.67 -15.62
N TYR A 178 4.06 -3.69 -14.49
CA TYR A 178 4.48 -2.99 -13.28
C TYR A 178 5.00 -3.98 -12.23
N PHE A 179 6.26 -3.80 -11.85
CA PHE A 179 6.95 -4.58 -10.83
C PHE A 179 7.05 -3.73 -9.56
N TYR A 180 6.03 -3.83 -8.71
CA TYR A 180 5.99 -3.11 -7.44
C TYR A 180 7.01 -3.67 -6.47
N ILE A 181 7.75 -2.76 -5.82
CA ILE A 181 8.76 -3.08 -4.83
C ILE A 181 8.73 -2.11 -3.63
N THR A 182 9.19 -2.55 -2.46
CA THR A 182 9.26 -1.73 -1.24
C THR A 182 10.37 -2.19 -0.29
N ILE A 183 10.69 -1.39 0.73
CA ILE A 183 11.56 -1.77 1.86
C ILE A 183 10.77 -1.61 3.16
N LEU A 184 10.90 -2.59 4.06
CA LEU A 184 10.33 -2.59 5.41
C LEU A 184 11.43 -2.52 6.48
N ARG A 185 11.07 -2.07 7.69
CA ARG A 185 11.95 -1.96 8.85
C ARG A 185 11.21 -2.43 10.11
N ASP A 186 11.95 -2.86 11.13
CA ASP A 186 11.42 -3.10 12.47
C ASP A 186 10.48 -1.93 12.91
N PRO A 187 9.21 -2.20 13.26
CA PRO A 187 8.23 -1.15 13.54
C PRO A 187 8.62 -0.22 14.68
N VAL A 188 9.27 -0.73 15.73
CA VAL A 188 9.67 0.07 16.89
C VAL A 188 10.78 1.05 16.51
N THR A 189 11.79 0.56 15.79
CA THR A 189 12.92 1.35 15.32
C THR A 189 12.48 2.37 14.25
N ARG A 190 11.59 1.96 13.34
CA ARG A 190 10.97 2.85 12.33
C ARG A 190 10.17 3.98 12.97
N PHE A 191 9.31 3.67 13.96
CA PHE A 191 8.52 4.66 14.68
C PHE A 191 9.41 5.65 15.47
N ARG A 192 10.47 5.15 16.13
CA ARG A 192 11.46 5.99 16.82
C ARG A 192 12.21 6.91 15.87
N SER A 193 12.66 6.40 14.71
CA SER A 193 13.30 7.22 13.69
C SER A 193 12.34 8.32 13.18
N GLU A 194 11.06 8.00 12.96
CA GLU A 194 10.06 8.99 12.53
C GLU A 194 9.84 10.08 13.58
N TRP A 195 9.76 9.72 14.85
CA TRP A 195 9.72 10.67 15.96
C TRP A 195 10.92 11.63 15.97
N HIS A 196 12.14 11.13 15.77
CA HIS A 196 13.32 11.99 15.72
C HIS A 196 13.28 12.96 14.52
N ARG A 197 12.86 12.52 13.33
CA ARG A 197 12.66 13.42 12.16
C ARG A 197 11.59 14.47 12.42
N PHE A 198 10.47 14.08 13.04
CA PHE A 198 9.40 15.00 13.43
C PHE A 198 9.93 16.10 14.36
N ARG A 199 10.58 15.74 15.49
CA ARG A 199 11.14 16.73 16.43
C ARG A 199 12.12 17.71 15.78
N GLN A 200 12.93 17.24 14.85
CA GLN A 200 13.92 18.05 14.14
C GLN A 200 13.30 18.99 13.08
N ASN A 201 11.99 18.85 12.80
CA ASN A 201 11.29 19.55 11.71
C ASN A 201 11.95 19.35 10.32
N ARG A 202 12.77 18.29 10.17
CA ARG A 202 13.52 17.99 8.94
C ARG A 202 12.63 17.25 7.94
N GLY A 203 11.80 18.00 7.22
CA GLY A 203 11.00 17.44 6.12
C GLY A 203 9.99 16.38 6.57
N TRP A 204 9.47 16.48 7.80
CA TRP A 204 8.31 15.69 8.20
C TRP A 204 7.09 16.19 7.41
N HIS A 205 6.95 15.67 6.21
CA HIS A 205 5.71 15.66 5.48
C HIS A 205 4.81 14.67 6.20
N GLY A 206 4.17 15.14 7.28
CA GLY A 206 3.14 14.40 8.01
C GLY A 206 2.21 13.80 6.98
N SER A 207 2.25 12.47 6.89
CA SER A 207 1.71 11.78 5.72
C SER A 207 0.25 12.13 5.63
N ARG A 208 -0.14 12.67 4.46
CA ARG A 208 -1.51 13.09 4.25
C ARG A 208 -2.40 11.91 4.62
N PRO A 209 -3.44 12.09 5.47
CA PRO A 209 -4.40 11.02 5.67
C PRO A 209 -4.92 10.63 4.29
N HIS A 210 -5.04 9.32 4.05
CA HIS A 210 -5.55 8.78 2.79
C HIS A 210 -6.80 9.56 2.39
N ARG A 211 -6.75 10.18 1.21
CA ARG A 211 -7.89 10.94 0.71
C ARG A 211 -8.88 9.93 0.19
N SER A 212 -9.81 9.52 1.05
CA SER A 212 -10.92 8.67 0.68
C SER A 212 -11.61 9.24 -0.55
N SER A 213 -11.78 8.40 -1.58
CA SER A 213 -12.32 8.85 -2.87
C SER A 213 -13.78 9.29 -2.77
N CYS A 214 -14.42 9.03 -1.62
CA CYS A 214 -15.78 9.42 -1.24
C CYS A 214 -15.92 10.94 -0.96
N SER A 215 -14.83 11.68 -0.75
CA SER A 215 -14.87 13.11 -0.37
C SER A 215 -15.17 14.08 -1.52
N SER A 216 -16.23 13.80 -2.27
CA SER A 216 -16.89 14.78 -3.15
C SER A 216 -18.01 15.51 -2.40
N GLY A 217 -17.66 16.21 -1.31
CA GLY A 217 -18.59 17.11 -0.60
C GLY A 217 -18.65 16.98 0.92
N ILE A 218 -18.17 15.88 1.51
CA ILE A 218 -17.97 15.77 2.95
C ILE A 218 -16.51 16.14 3.26
N THR A 219 -16.31 17.21 4.02
CA THR A 219 -15.02 17.61 4.56
C THR A 219 -14.52 16.54 5.54
N SER A 220 -13.50 15.79 5.13
CA SER A 220 -12.83 14.79 5.98
C SER A 220 -12.28 15.36 7.29
N ASP A 221 -12.11 16.68 7.34
CA ASP A 221 -11.60 17.45 8.48
C ASP A 221 -12.44 17.30 9.77
N ALA A 222 -13.70 16.86 9.68
CA ALA A 222 -14.59 16.74 10.84
C ALA A 222 -14.38 15.46 11.68
N LEU A 223 -13.80 14.38 11.12
CA LEU A 223 -13.75 13.06 11.76
C LEU A 223 -12.34 12.61 12.21
N THR A 224 -11.30 13.33 11.82
CA THR A 224 -9.94 13.12 12.34
C THR A 224 -9.36 14.46 12.75
N GLN A 225 -9.32 14.75 14.06
CA GLN A 225 -8.52 15.87 14.55
C GLN A 225 -7.06 15.65 14.14
N PRO A 226 -6.43 16.59 13.43
CA PRO A 226 -5.06 16.45 12.99
C PRO A 226 -4.11 16.49 14.20
N CYS A 227 -3.30 15.43 14.37
CA CYS A 227 -2.30 15.41 15.44
C CYS A 227 -1.33 16.58 15.29
N PHE A 228 -1.10 17.29 16.41
CA PHE A 228 -0.10 18.36 16.54
C PHE A 228 -0.34 19.61 15.67
N ASP A 229 -1.55 19.80 15.15
CA ASP A 229 -1.85 21.01 14.36
C ASP A 229 -1.62 22.30 15.17
N GLY A 230 -1.10 23.32 14.48
CA GLY A 230 -0.63 24.58 15.07
C GLY A 230 0.56 24.46 16.05
N ARG A 231 1.07 23.27 16.38
CA ARG A 231 2.15 23.07 17.37
C ARG A 231 3.52 22.90 16.69
N HIS A 232 4.51 23.63 17.19
CA HIS A 232 5.90 23.44 16.76
C HIS A 232 6.41 22.06 17.24
N PRO A 233 7.07 21.23 16.39
CA PRO A 233 7.43 19.85 16.76
C PRO A 233 8.33 19.71 18.00
N ALA A 234 9.13 20.74 18.33
CA ALA A 234 9.94 20.77 19.54
C ALA A 234 9.12 20.81 20.84
N ASN A 235 7.86 21.25 20.78
CA ASN A 235 6.95 21.42 21.93
C ASN A 235 6.00 20.22 22.12
N VAL A 236 6.11 19.20 21.27
CA VAL A 236 5.40 17.93 21.44
C VAL A 236 6.31 16.98 22.21
N THR A 237 5.74 16.24 23.15
CA THR A 237 6.44 15.20 23.91
C THR A 237 6.32 13.82 23.24
N TRP A 238 7.20 12.88 23.59
CA TRP A 238 7.15 11.50 23.08
C TRP A 238 5.80 10.84 23.40
N ASP A 239 5.28 11.07 24.61
CA ASP A 239 4.03 10.47 25.04
C ASP A 239 2.82 11.02 24.26
N GLU A 240 2.79 12.31 23.95
CA GLU A 240 1.78 12.90 23.04
C GLU A 240 1.93 12.37 21.61
N PHE A 241 3.16 12.18 21.13
CA PHE A 241 3.39 11.58 19.81
C PHE A 241 2.84 10.16 19.71
N LEU A 242 3.06 9.35 20.74
CA LEU A 242 2.64 7.94 20.79
C LEU A 242 1.15 7.76 21.12
N SER A 243 0.54 8.68 21.88
CA SER A 243 -0.87 8.58 22.30
C SER A 243 -1.88 9.18 21.32
N CYS A 244 -1.44 10.00 20.35
CA CYS A 244 -2.37 10.57 19.37
C CYS A 244 -2.82 9.50 18.36
N SER A 245 -4.07 9.06 18.48
CA SER A 245 -4.64 7.94 17.71
C SER A 245 -4.71 8.18 16.20
N THR A 246 -4.76 9.44 15.76
CA THR A 246 -4.73 9.84 14.34
C THR A 246 -3.32 10.05 13.79
N ASN A 247 -2.26 9.70 14.55
CA ASN A 247 -0.88 9.93 14.12
C ASN A 247 -0.53 9.00 12.94
N PRO A 248 -0.18 9.52 11.74
CA PRO A 248 0.17 8.69 10.59
C PRO A 248 1.43 7.83 10.81
N ALA A 249 2.23 8.11 11.83
CA ALA A 249 3.32 7.23 12.24
C ALA A 249 2.83 5.86 12.75
N LEU A 250 1.61 5.74 13.28
CA LEU A 250 1.04 4.48 13.77
C LEU A 250 0.66 3.56 12.60
N ASN A 251 1.00 2.26 12.71
CA ASN A 251 0.70 1.21 11.73
C ASN A 251 0.97 1.64 10.27
N ARG A 252 2.07 2.37 10.08
CA ARG A 252 2.43 3.02 8.82
C ARG A 252 2.64 2.01 7.70
N GLN A 253 3.41 0.94 7.94
CA GLN A 253 3.76 -0.03 6.92
C GLN A 253 2.52 -0.78 6.43
N THR A 254 1.65 -1.16 7.36
CA THR A 254 0.35 -1.79 7.08
C THR A 254 -0.54 -0.87 6.28
N ARG A 255 -0.74 0.38 6.73
CA ARG A 255 -1.59 1.34 6.03
C ARG A 255 -1.07 1.67 4.64
N MET A 256 0.24 1.80 4.45
CA MET A 256 0.83 2.13 3.15
C MET A 256 0.86 0.95 2.16
N LEU A 257 0.75 -0.29 2.64
CA LEU A 257 0.71 -1.50 1.80
C LEU A 257 -0.70 -2.03 1.56
N ALA A 258 -1.67 -1.69 2.39
CA ALA A 258 -3.07 -2.07 2.22
C ALA A 258 -3.74 -1.33 1.05
N ASN A 259 -4.78 -1.93 0.46
CA ASN A 259 -5.73 -1.22 -0.37
C ASN A 259 -6.74 -0.50 0.53
N LEU A 260 -6.58 0.82 0.67
CA LEU A 260 -7.41 1.65 1.54
C LEU A 260 -8.83 1.85 0.99
N GLY A 261 -9.05 1.60 -0.30
CA GLY A 261 -10.39 1.54 -0.90
C GLY A 261 -11.28 0.43 -0.31
N LEU A 262 -10.71 -0.56 0.40
CA LEU A 262 -11.47 -1.60 1.11
C LEU A 262 -12.13 -1.10 2.41
N ILE A 263 -11.67 0.04 2.94
CA ILE A 263 -12.15 0.64 4.19
C ILE A 263 -12.74 2.05 3.99
N ASP A 264 -12.76 2.53 2.74
CA ASP A 264 -13.37 3.79 2.34
C ASP A 264 -14.91 3.67 2.34
N ALA A 265 -15.57 4.38 3.25
CA ALA A 265 -17.02 4.37 3.41
C ALA A 265 -17.75 5.19 2.32
N CYS A 266 -17.77 4.64 1.10
CA CYS A 266 -18.24 5.31 -0.13
C CYS A 266 -19.72 5.06 -0.50
N SER A 267 -20.60 4.68 0.44
CA SER A 267 -22.00 4.37 0.13
C SER A 267 -22.99 5.05 1.07
N GLU A 268 -23.96 5.77 0.49
CA GLU A 268 -25.13 6.33 1.20
C GLU A 268 -26.02 5.23 1.84
N SER A 269 -25.87 3.98 1.41
CA SER A 269 -26.52 2.80 2.00
C SER A 269 -25.63 2.01 2.99
N ALA A 270 -24.42 2.48 3.31
CA ALA A 270 -23.56 1.83 4.32
C ALA A 270 -24.04 2.13 5.75
N SER A 271 -25.07 1.41 6.19
CA SER A 271 -25.50 1.32 7.58
C SER A 271 -24.46 0.58 8.43
N GLY A 272 -23.32 1.21 8.70
CA GLY A 272 -22.26 0.65 9.55
C GLY A 272 -20.89 1.23 9.23
N VAL A 273 -20.40 2.12 10.09
CA VAL A 273 -18.97 2.37 10.22
C VAL A 273 -18.32 1.05 10.64
N MET A 274 -17.37 0.55 9.85
CA MET A 274 -16.64 -0.69 10.15
C MET A 274 -15.99 -0.59 11.54
N ARG A 275 -16.15 -1.63 12.38
CA ARG A 275 -15.56 -1.63 13.73
C ARG A 275 -14.03 -1.57 13.60
N PRO A 276 -13.31 -0.93 14.55
CA PRO A 276 -11.85 -0.83 14.48
C PRO A 276 -11.15 -2.18 14.28
N GLU A 277 -11.61 -3.23 14.98
CA GLU A 277 -11.09 -4.60 14.86
C GLU A 277 -11.26 -5.18 13.43
N ASP A 278 -12.45 -5.02 12.83
CA ASP A 278 -12.72 -5.49 11.47
C ASP A 278 -11.88 -4.72 10.44
N ARG A 279 -11.71 -3.40 10.66
CA ARG A 279 -10.89 -2.51 9.83
C ARG A 279 -9.43 -2.91 9.88
N ASP A 280 -8.90 -3.15 11.07
CA ASP A 280 -7.51 -3.52 11.28
C ASP A 280 -7.20 -4.89 10.66
N LEU A 281 -8.12 -5.85 10.78
CA LEU A 281 -8.04 -7.15 10.10
C LEU A 281 -8.04 -7.02 8.57
N VAL A 282 -8.93 -6.20 7.99
CA VAL A 282 -8.99 -5.94 6.53
C VAL A 282 -7.70 -5.28 6.04
N LEU A 283 -7.20 -4.27 6.75
CA LEU A 283 -5.95 -3.59 6.43
C LEU A 283 -4.76 -4.57 6.45
N LEU A 284 -4.62 -5.33 7.52
CA LEU A 284 -3.51 -6.27 7.69
C LEU A 284 -3.55 -7.41 6.66
N SER A 285 -4.73 -7.98 6.40
CA SER A 285 -4.93 -9.01 5.37
C SER A 285 -4.59 -8.47 3.97
N SER A 286 -5.04 -7.26 3.64
CA SER A 286 -4.70 -6.61 2.38
C SER A 286 -3.20 -6.30 2.26
N ALA A 287 -2.56 -5.82 3.32
CA ALA A 287 -1.14 -5.50 3.31
C ALA A 287 -0.28 -6.75 3.09
N LYS A 288 -0.58 -7.86 3.78
CA LYS A 288 0.08 -9.16 3.56
C LYS A 288 -0.11 -9.66 2.13
N GLN A 289 -1.34 -9.61 1.60
CA GLN A 289 -1.63 -10.05 0.23
C GLN A 289 -0.91 -9.20 -0.83
N ASN A 290 -0.85 -7.87 -0.64
CA ASN A 290 -0.15 -6.98 -1.58
C ASN A 290 1.37 -7.19 -1.52
N LEU A 291 1.95 -7.34 -0.32
CA LEU A 291 3.36 -7.67 -0.12
C LEU A 291 3.74 -9.02 -0.78
N HIS A 292 2.84 -10.00 -0.73
CA HIS A 292 3.00 -11.27 -1.42
C HIS A 292 3.01 -11.12 -2.95
N ARG A 293 2.14 -10.28 -3.52
CA ARG A 293 2.10 -10.00 -4.96
C ARG A 293 3.22 -9.08 -5.46
N MET A 294 3.93 -8.37 -4.58
CA MET A 294 5.08 -7.55 -4.96
C MET A 294 6.20 -8.42 -5.55
N ALA A 295 6.82 -7.93 -6.63
CA ALA A 295 7.91 -8.60 -7.32
C ALA A 295 9.10 -8.84 -6.37
N PHE A 296 9.38 -7.86 -5.52
CA PHE A 296 10.42 -7.91 -4.51
C PHE A 296 10.05 -7.00 -3.33
N PHE A 297 10.46 -7.37 -2.13
CA PHE A 297 10.57 -6.44 -1.01
C PHE A 297 11.82 -6.79 -0.20
N GLY A 298 12.44 -5.77 0.40
CA GLY A 298 13.59 -5.94 1.29
C GLY A 298 13.25 -5.62 2.74
N LEU A 299 14.08 -6.13 3.65
CA LEU A 299 14.10 -5.73 5.06
C LEU A 299 15.38 -4.94 5.33
N ALA A 300 15.25 -3.77 5.94
CA ALA A 300 16.35 -2.86 6.21
C ALA A 300 17.44 -3.48 7.10
N GLU A 301 17.04 -4.34 8.04
CA GLU A 301 17.87 -5.11 8.96
C GLU A 301 18.68 -6.23 8.28
N PHE A 302 18.32 -6.61 7.05
CA PHE A 302 18.93 -7.72 6.30
C PHE A 302 19.37 -7.23 4.90
N PRO A 303 20.33 -6.29 4.81
CA PRO A 303 20.68 -5.64 3.56
C PRO A 303 21.31 -6.59 2.53
N LYS A 304 22.17 -7.52 2.98
CA LYS A 304 22.80 -8.53 2.10
C LYS A 304 21.76 -9.46 1.48
N LEU A 305 20.91 -10.06 2.32
CA LEU A 305 19.77 -10.89 1.90
C LEU A 305 18.87 -10.17 0.90
N SER A 306 18.48 -8.94 1.25
CA SER A 306 17.58 -8.12 0.43
C SER A 306 18.24 -7.72 -0.90
N GLN A 307 19.55 -7.45 -0.93
CA GLN A 307 20.28 -7.24 -2.17
C GLN A 307 20.28 -8.49 -3.05
N SER A 308 20.67 -9.66 -2.52
CA SER A 308 20.70 -10.91 -3.30
C SER A 308 19.33 -11.30 -3.84
N MET A 309 18.28 -11.10 -3.04
CA MET A 309 16.89 -11.31 -3.48
C MET A 309 16.49 -10.35 -4.60
N PHE A 310 16.87 -9.08 -4.55
CA PHE A 310 16.62 -8.13 -5.66
C PHE A 310 17.37 -8.55 -6.93
N GLU A 311 18.67 -8.86 -6.81
CA GLU A 311 19.53 -9.23 -7.94
C GLU A 311 18.97 -10.46 -8.67
N ALA A 312 18.55 -11.48 -7.92
CA ALA A 312 17.92 -12.68 -8.46
C ALA A 312 16.54 -12.43 -9.07
N THR A 313 15.68 -11.63 -8.43
CA THR A 313 14.33 -11.31 -8.95
C THR A 313 14.39 -10.62 -10.31
N PHE A 314 15.29 -9.64 -10.49
CA PHE A 314 15.34 -8.82 -11.70
C PHE A 314 16.41 -9.25 -12.71
N ASN A 315 17.27 -10.23 -12.36
CA ASN A 315 18.47 -10.59 -13.12
C ASN A 315 19.35 -9.33 -13.39
N LEU A 316 19.56 -8.55 -12.34
CA LEU A 316 20.41 -7.36 -12.32
C LEU A 316 21.50 -7.56 -11.25
N SER A 317 22.58 -6.79 -11.29
CA SER A 317 23.62 -6.84 -10.26
C SER A 317 24.00 -5.45 -9.78
N PHE A 318 24.27 -5.31 -8.48
CA PHE A 318 24.89 -4.10 -7.95
C PHE A 318 26.41 -4.17 -8.12
N LYS A 319 27.04 -3.02 -8.30
CA LYS A 319 28.49 -2.83 -8.37
C LYS A 319 29.10 -3.19 -7.01
N ARG A 320 30.03 -4.14 -6.99
CA ARG A 320 30.81 -4.48 -5.80
C ARG A 320 31.78 -3.35 -5.46
N GLN A 321 31.37 -2.41 -4.62
CA GLN A 321 32.20 -1.31 -4.15
C GLN A 321 32.78 -1.60 -2.76
N PRO A 322 34.09 -1.39 -2.52
CA PRO A 322 34.66 -1.42 -1.18
C PRO A 322 34.18 -0.22 -0.37
N ARG A 323 33.68 -0.45 0.85
CA ARG A 323 33.05 0.60 1.68
C ARG A 323 34.05 1.63 2.21
N SER A 324 33.59 2.88 2.31
CA SER A 324 34.42 4.00 2.78
C SER A 324 34.53 4.07 4.32
N HIS A 325 35.66 4.57 4.83
CA HIS A 325 35.92 4.69 6.27
C HIS A 325 35.00 5.67 7.03
N ALA A 326 34.20 6.50 6.34
CA ALA A 326 33.23 7.40 6.97
C ALA A 326 32.11 6.63 7.70
N PHE A 327 31.67 5.53 7.11
CA PHE A 327 30.68 4.57 7.62
C PHE A 327 30.94 4.16 9.09
N LEU A 328 32.20 3.84 9.41
CA LEU A 328 32.62 3.37 10.74
C LEU A 328 32.64 4.47 11.82
N ARG A 329 32.62 5.76 11.45
CA ARG A 329 32.63 6.87 12.41
C ARG A 329 31.21 7.20 12.90
N GLY A 330 30.23 7.29 11.99
CA GLY A 330 28.83 7.54 12.35
C GLY A 330 28.23 6.43 13.24
N ARG A 331 28.70 5.18 13.09
CA ARG A 331 28.37 4.02 13.94
C ARG A 331 28.54 4.29 15.45
N ARG A 332 29.59 5.03 15.84
CA ARG A 332 29.88 5.31 17.27
C ARG A 332 29.01 6.41 17.85
N TYR A 333 28.64 7.41 17.06
CA TYR A 333 27.80 8.52 17.54
C TYR A 333 26.37 8.04 17.85
N ARG A 334 25.81 7.16 17.01
CA ARG A 334 24.40 6.76 17.16
C ARG A 334 24.10 5.69 18.20
N LYS A 335 25.06 4.80 18.52
CA LYS A 335 24.91 3.89 19.68
C LYS A 335 24.72 4.65 21.00
N LYS A 336 25.14 5.93 21.07
CA LYS A 336 24.87 6.82 22.21
C LYS A 336 23.48 7.46 22.17
N HIS A 337 22.95 7.75 20.97
CA HIS A 337 21.73 8.54 20.80
C HIS A 337 20.44 7.71 20.65
N LEU A 338 20.54 6.48 20.14
CA LEU A 338 19.42 5.53 20.05
C LEU A 338 19.25 4.68 21.33
N ALA A 339 20.25 4.73 22.22
CA ALA A 339 20.26 4.03 23.51
C ALA A 339 19.63 4.84 24.65
N GLU A 340 18.98 5.97 24.35
CA GLU A 340 18.05 6.66 25.27
C GLU A 340 16.77 5.83 25.41
N THR A 341 16.89 4.63 25.98
CA THR A 341 15.78 3.73 26.26
C THR A 341 15.21 3.99 27.63
N MET A 342 14.08 4.70 27.69
CA MET A 342 13.24 4.72 28.88
C MET A 342 12.55 3.34 29.02
N PRO A 343 12.53 2.71 30.22
CA PRO A 343 11.79 1.48 30.44
C PRO A 343 10.31 1.59 30.06
N GLY A 344 9.72 0.56 29.47
CA GLY A 344 8.30 0.53 29.09
C GLY A 344 7.94 1.22 27.76
N GLN A 345 8.88 1.89 27.09
CA GLN A 345 8.60 2.53 25.80
C GLN A 345 8.54 1.55 24.62
N VAL A 346 9.31 0.46 24.66
CA VAL A 346 9.33 -0.51 23.56
C VAL A 346 7.97 -1.18 23.47
N GLU A 347 7.47 -1.66 24.60
CA GLU A 347 6.19 -2.34 24.79
C GLU A 347 5.02 -1.47 24.33
N ARG A 348 5.03 -0.19 24.71
CA ARG A 348 3.99 0.78 24.29
C ARG A 348 4.02 1.07 22.78
N VAL A 349 5.21 1.17 22.17
CA VAL A 349 5.33 1.34 20.70
C VAL A 349 4.89 0.09 19.97
N THR A 350 5.30 -1.10 20.44
CA THR A 350 4.90 -2.40 19.90
C THR A 350 3.38 -2.56 19.95
N ALA A 351 2.73 -2.24 21.08
CA ALA A 351 1.28 -2.30 21.21
C ALA A 351 0.55 -1.30 20.29
N ALA A 352 1.06 -0.06 20.17
CA ALA A 352 0.48 0.96 19.31
C ALA A 352 0.72 0.71 17.81
N ASN A 353 1.69 -0.13 17.45
CA ASN A 353 2.04 -0.53 16.08
C ASN A 353 1.82 -2.03 15.85
N SER A 354 0.81 -2.62 16.49
CA SER A 354 0.52 -4.06 16.47
C SER A 354 0.40 -4.66 15.07
N LEU A 355 -0.23 -3.96 14.13
CA LEU A 355 -0.39 -4.43 12.75
C LEU A 355 0.94 -4.42 12.00
N ASP A 356 1.75 -3.37 12.18
CA ASP A 356 3.09 -3.30 11.61
C ASP A 356 4.00 -4.41 12.17
N VAL A 357 3.83 -4.78 13.45
CA VAL A 357 4.57 -5.90 14.09
C VAL A 357 4.17 -7.23 13.46
N GLU A 358 2.88 -7.50 13.30
CA GLU A 358 2.42 -8.75 12.67
C GLU A 358 2.79 -8.80 11.17
N LEU A 359 2.70 -7.68 10.46
CA LEU A 359 3.12 -7.56 9.07
C LEU A 359 4.63 -7.75 8.89
N TYR A 360 5.46 -7.17 9.75
CA TYR A 360 6.91 -7.30 9.67
C TYR A 360 7.37 -8.73 9.98
N ASN A 361 6.75 -9.41 10.95
CA ASN A 361 7.02 -10.82 11.23
C ASN A 361 6.66 -11.69 10.02
N HIS A 362 5.47 -11.50 9.43
CA HIS A 362 5.07 -12.19 8.21
C HIS A 362 6.01 -11.89 7.02
N ALA A 363 6.44 -10.64 6.86
CA ALA A 363 7.40 -10.24 5.83
C ALA A 363 8.75 -10.95 5.98
N LYS A 364 9.24 -11.11 7.22
CA LYS A 364 10.48 -11.82 7.53
C LYS A 364 10.37 -13.31 7.19
N GLU A 365 9.31 -13.97 7.63
CA GLU A 365 9.03 -15.37 7.28
C GLU A 365 8.96 -15.58 5.75
N LEU A 366 8.23 -14.71 5.06
CA LEU A 366 8.06 -14.76 3.60
C LEU A 366 9.38 -14.52 2.85
N LEU A 367 10.18 -13.52 3.26
CA LEU A 367 11.47 -13.25 2.63
C LEU A 367 12.45 -14.41 2.82
N PHE A 368 12.52 -14.97 4.03
CA PHE A 368 13.41 -16.08 4.36
C PHE A 368 12.99 -17.35 3.59
N SER A 369 11.68 -17.64 3.52
CA SER A 369 11.13 -18.74 2.70
C SER A 369 11.43 -18.57 1.21
N ARG A 370 11.32 -17.34 0.67
CA ARG A 370 11.67 -17.03 -0.73
C ARG A 370 13.16 -17.23 -1.01
N PHE A 371 14.03 -16.81 -0.10
CA PHE A 371 15.48 -17.01 -0.24
C PHE A 371 15.87 -18.50 -0.17
N GLU A 372 15.27 -19.28 0.72
CA GLU A 372 15.47 -20.73 0.77
C GLU A 372 15.05 -21.42 -0.54
N LYS A 373 13.88 -21.06 -1.09
CA LYS A 373 13.42 -21.53 -2.41
C LYS A 373 14.35 -21.12 -3.55
N LEU A 374 15.00 -19.96 -3.46
CA LEU A 374 15.98 -19.48 -4.44
C LEU A 374 17.31 -20.25 -4.33
N ARG A 375 17.85 -20.40 -3.13
CA ARG A 375 19.10 -21.13 -2.84
C ARG A 375 19.03 -22.57 -3.32
N ALA A 376 17.89 -23.24 -3.12
CA ALA A 376 17.65 -24.61 -3.61
C ALA A 376 17.75 -24.76 -5.14
N ARG A 377 17.69 -23.65 -5.91
CA ARG A 377 17.82 -23.63 -7.38
C ARG A 377 19.17 -23.08 -7.86
N SER A 378 19.90 -22.38 -6.99
CA SER A 378 21.16 -21.71 -7.31
C SER A 378 22.22 -21.98 -6.23
N PRO A 379 22.94 -23.12 -6.32
CA PRO A 379 23.95 -23.51 -5.34
C PRO A 379 25.09 -22.50 -5.14
N GLU A 380 25.33 -21.63 -6.13
CA GLU A 380 26.33 -20.54 -6.06
C GLU A 380 26.02 -19.49 -4.97
N LEU A 381 24.81 -19.48 -4.41
CA LEU A 381 24.42 -18.62 -3.29
C LEU A 381 24.74 -19.21 -1.90
N SER A 382 25.42 -20.37 -1.82
CA SER A 382 25.53 -21.16 -0.58
C SER A 382 26.69 -20.79 0.37
N GLU A 383 27.63 -19.89 0.00
CA GLU A 383 28.90 -19.79 0.73
C GLU A 383 28.87 -19.11 2.11
N ASP A 384 27.77 -18.47 2.55
CA ASP A 384 27.72 -17.93 3.93
C ASP A 384 26.29 -17.79 4.54
N GLU A 385 25.63 -18.93 4.80
CA GLU A 385 24.26 -18.99 5.35
C GLU A 385 24.05 -18.11 6.61
N ARG A 386 25.05 -18.08 7.50
CA ARG A 386 24.96 -17.37 8.78
C ARG A 386 25.17 -15.87 8.65
N GLU A 387 25.93 -15.41 7.65
CA GLU A 387 26.22 -13.98 7.48
C GLU A 387 25.07 -13.23 6.79
N VAL A 388 24.25 -13.95 6.01
CA VAL A 388 23.15 -13.39 5.21
C VAL A 388 21.82 -13.37 5.99
N MET A 389 21.56 -14.38 6.83
CA MET A 389 20.29 -14.51 7.58
C MET A 389 20.29 -13.88 8.99
N GLU A 390 21.46 -13.59 9.58
CA GLU A 390 21.53 -12.86 10.84
C GLU A 390 21.31 -11.35 10.62
N PRO A 391 20.62 -10.63 11.52
CA PRO A 391 20.56 -9.17 11.48
C PRO A 391 21.98 -8.61 11.72
N TYR A 392 22.65 -8.20 10.64
CA TYR A 392 24.08 -7.95 10.69
C TYR A 392 24.40 -6.72 11.56
N SER A 393 25.13 -6.92 12.67
CA SER A 393 25.41 -5.93 13.73
C SER A 393 26.21 -4.66 13.33
N GLY A 394 26.36 -4.42 12.02
CA GLY A 394 27.00 -3.26 11.44
C GLY A 394 26.36 -2.74 10.15
N GLU A 395 25.33 -3.37 9.60
CA GLU A 395 24.73 -2.99 8.30
C GLU A 395 23.20 -3.01 8.38
N ASN A 396 22.56 -1.85 8.35
CA ASN A 396 21.12 -1.70 8.22
C ASN A 396 20.83 -0.50 7.29
N TRP A 397 20.08 -0.71 6.21
CA TRP A 397 19.80 0.33 5.19
C TRP A 397 19.11 1.56 5.79
N ALA A 398 18.21 1.35 6.75
CA ALA A 398 17.50 2.42 7.43
C ALA A 398 18.38 3.14 8.45
N ASP A 399 19.37 2.46 9.01
CA ASP A 399 20.40 3.14 9.78
C ASP A 399 21.27 4.02 8.87
N GLU A 400 21.61 3.62 7.66
CA GLU A 400 22.39 4.48 6.75
C GLU A 400 21.59 5.70 6.27
N GLU A 401 20.29 5.53 5.99
CA GLU A 401 19.35 6.64 5.74
C GLU A 401 19.40 7.66 6.88
N ASP A 402 19.12 7.22 8.10
CA ASP A 402 19.12 8.06 9.30
C ASP A 402 20.48 8.76 9.52
N MET A 403 21.62 8.14 9.15
CA MET A 403 22.93 8.81 9.23
C MET A 403 23.03 10.03 8.33
N SER A 404 22.53 9.90 7.09
CA SER A 404 22.71 10.93 6.07
C SER A 404 21.96 12.22 6.40
N ASP A 405 20.89 12.11 7.18
CA ASP A 405 20.10 13.24 7.66
C ASP A 405 20.68 13.90 8.93
N PHE A 406 21.46 13.18 9.74
CA PHE A 406 22.21 13.76 10.87
C PHE A 406 23.49 14.51 10.44
N VAL A 407 24.17 14.06 9.38
CA VAL A 407 25.47 14.63 8.94
C VAL A 407 25.29 15.83 7.99
N ALA A 408 24.04 16.20 7.67
CA ALA A 408 23.70 17.43 6.95
C ALA A 408 23.52 18.62 7.91
N GLU A 409 24.45 18.77 8.84
CA GLU A 409 24.58 19.82 9.86
C GLU A 409 26.00 20.42 9.75
#